data_AF-A0A517RLV2-F1
#
_entry.id   AF-A0A517RLV2-F1
#
_cell.length_a   1.000
_cell.length_b   1.000
_cell.length_c   1.000
_cell.angle_alpha   90.00
_cell.angle_beta   90.00
_cell.angle_gamma   90.00
#
_symmetry.space_group_name_H-M   'P 1'
#
loop_
_entity.id
_entity.type
_entity.pdbx_description
1 polymer ?
#
loop_
_entity_poly.entity_id
_entity_poly.type
_entity_poly.pdbx_seq_one_letter_code
_entity_poly.pdbx_strand_id
1 'polypeptide(L)'
;MSVSRHLPEYPILLAGVATPVVNGLREMGLPVTELHEELAQLAGYQPSNWNLLLVGAQKTFNAQDLQTLSHCQIPIIDLSEFTSEAAVGRTKNELGTKSNTGSEQFNSAFVNQLKERVQQTGGAWIRLADYPYPYQGVICYGESALGKEFREFSNVMSPLTVPLEMLHLKAEYDWQGKSDSQTQRKLRVELVSRYRQGLPISLPSVPSREELNQLFQKINLDRKQIPLVWITSLETFFRWWNLRRQLSVSISHSATGWETIISGNIQGFHPGLQIWKGRHSATVSLSLGVNEIRDESIAFAANPERHPGGFTAHWAGVNSSLFPIDFKKPATSVAS
;
A
#
# COMPACT_ATOMS: atom_id res chain seq x y z
N MET A 1 13.84 23.82 27.94
CA MET A 1 14.37 23.45 26.62
C MET A 1 13.20 23.15 25.71
N SER A 2 12.92 24.02 24.73
CA SER A 2 11.80 23.82 23.80
C SER A 2 12.15 22.64 22.89
N VAL A 3 11.37 21.57 22.99
CA VAL A 3 11.41 20.48 22.02
C VAL A 3 10.94 21.09 20.70
N SER A 4 11.90 21.48 19.84
CA SER A 4 11.58 21.79 18.45
C SER A 4 10.88 20.54 17.91
N ARG A 5 9.58 20.68 17.60
CA ARG A 5 8.76 19.62 17.02
C ARG A 5 9.27 19.40 15.60
N HIS A 6 10.37 18.66 15.48
CA HIS A 6 10.82 18.12 14.22
C HIS A 6 9.73 17.12 13.82
N LEU A 7 8.82 17.55 12.96
CA LEU A 7 8.03 16.60 12.16
C LEU A 7 9.05 15.64 11.51
N PRO A 8 8.77 14.34 11.44
CA PRO A 8 9.68 13.40 10.79
C PRO A 8 9.97 13.84 9.35
N GLU A 9 11.14 13.49 8.81
CA GLU A 9 11.45 13.76 7.39
C GLU A 9 10.59 12.94 6.43
N TYR A 10 9.92 11.92 6.94
CA TYR A 10 8.91 11.15 6.23
C TYR A 10 7.81 10.79 7.24
N PRO A 11 6.70 11.53 7.18
CA PRO A 11 5.58 11.00 6.42
C PRO A 11 5.25 11.84 5.20
N ILE A 12 4.64 11.20 4.19
CA ILE A 12 3.95 11.93 3.12
C ILE A 12 2.83 12.76 3.77
N LEU A 13 2.90 14.07 3.62
CA LEU A 13 1.91 14.99 4.17
C LEU A 13 0.69 15.05 3.25
N LEU A 14 -0.51 15.03 3.82
CA LEU A 14 -1.77 15.02 3.07
C LEU A 14 -2.58 16.27 3.43
N ALA A 15 -3.00 17.05 2.43
CA ALA A 15 -3.88 18.20 2.65
C ALA A 15 -5.13 18.12 1.76
N GLY A 16 -6.29 17.94 2.40
CA GLY A 16 -7.60 17.86 1.71
C GLY A 16 -7.70 16.72 0.69
N VAL A 17 -6.95 15.64 0.90
CA VAL A 17 -6.98 14.42 0.08
C VAL A 17 -8.26 13.64 0.37
N ALA A 18 -8.90 13.12 -0.68
CA ALA A 18 -10.14 12.33 -0.54
C ALA A 18 -9.95 11.10 0.37
N THR A 19 -10.93 10.83 1.24
CA THR A 19 -10.90 9.73 2.23
C THR A 19 -10.53 8.37 1.64
N PRO A 20 -11.04 7.94 0.46
CA PRO A 20 -10.63 6.66 -0.14
C PRO A 20 -9.13 6.58 -0.43
N VAL A 21 -8.51 7.69 -0.86
CA VAL A 21 -7.07 7.77 -1.14
C VAL A 21 -6.28 7.71 0.16
N VAL A 22 -6.65 8.50 1.18
CA VAL A 22 -6.01 8.46 2.51
C VAL A 22 -5.99 7.03 3.05
N ASN A 23 -7.15 6.38 3.02
CA ASN A 23 -7.31 5.01 3.49
C ASN A 23 -6.46 4.01 2.70
N GLY A 24 -6.46 4.11 1.36
CA GLY A 24 -5.64 3.25 0.50
C GLY A 24 -4.13 3.41 0.74
N LEU A 25 -3.65 4.65 0.92
CA LEU A 25 -2.25 4.91 1.26
C LEU A 25 -1.84 4.28 2.60
N ARG A 26 -2.69 4.42 3.64
CA ARG A 26 -2.49 3.77 4.94
C ARG A 26 -2.49 2.25 4.83
N GLU A 27 -3.41 1.69 4.06
CA GLU A 27 -3.52 0.25 3.88
C GLU A 27 -2.30 -0.34 3.15
N MET A 28 -1.75 0.37 2.16
CA MET A 28 -0.45 0.04 1.55
C MET A 28 0.71 0.06 2.53
N GLY A 29 0.53 0.63 3.73
CA GLY A 29 1.55 0.77 4.76
C GLY A 29 2.48 1.96 4.52
N LEU A 30 2.05 2.96 3.74
CA LEU A 30 2.80 4.20 3.62
C LEU A 30 2.65 5.01 4.91
N PRO A 31 3.74 5.58 5.45
CA PRO A 31 3.66 6.54 6.53
C PRO A 31 3.11 7.86 5.98
N VAL A 32 1.86 8.16 6.33
CA VAL A 32 1.15 9.38 5.90
C VAL A 32 0.70 10.19 7.11
N THR A 33 0.67 11.51 6.99
CA THR A 33 0.15 12.41 8.01
C THR A 33 -0.81 13.40 7.38
N GLU A 34 -2.05 13.41 7.87
CA GLU A 34 -3.06 14.39 7.46
C GLU A 34 -2.78 15.71 8.15
N LEU A 35 -2.55 16.75 7.35
CA LEU A 35 -2.55 18.13 7.81
C LEU A 35 -4.02 18.54 7.97
N HIS A 36 -4.37 19.04 9.16
CA HIS A 36 -5.70 19.58 9.43
C HIS A 36 -5.93 20.91 8.66
N GLU A 37 -6.98 21.66 8.99
CA GLU A 37 -7.46 22.77 8.15
C GLU A 37 -6.41 23.86 7.87
N GLU A 38 -5.48 24.10 8.81
CA GLU A 38 -4.43 25.12 8.71
C GLU A 38 -3.02 24.50 8.62
N LEU A 39 -2.18 25.05 7.75
CA LEU A 39 -0.77 24.67 7.64
C LEU A 39 0.10 25.22 8.78
N ALA A 40 -0.50 25.75 9.85
CA ALA A 40 0.20 26.27 11.01
C ALA A 40 1.15 25.25 11.66
N GLN A 41 0.86 23.95 11.51
CA GLN A 41 1.75 22.86 11.96
C GLN A 41 3.08 22.81 11.21
N LEU A 42 3.16 23.42 10.01
CA LEU A 42 4.39 23.57 9.24
C LEU A 42 5.19 24.82 9.64
N ALA A 43 4.64 25.69 10.50
CA ALA A 43 5.35 26.87 10.97
C ALA A 43 6.56 26.44 11.84
N GLY A 44 7.77 26.63 11.32
CA GLY A 44 9.01 26.17 11.95
C GLY A 44 9.52 24.81 11.45
N TYR A 45 8.85 24.21 10.47
CA TYR A 45 9.33 22.98 9.83
C TYR A 45 10.57 23.27 8.99
N GLN A 46 11.62 22.46 9.17
CA GLN A 46 12.82 22.53 8.35
C GLN A 46 12.60 21.73 7.06
N PRO A 47 12.81 22.34 5.88
CA PRO A 47 12.72 21.62 4.62
C PRO A 47 13.73 20.47 4.59
N SER A 48 13.29 19.30 4.16
CA SER A 48 14.14 18.19 3.72
C SER A 48 13.74 17.86 2.28
N ASN A 49 14.69 17.31 1.51
CA ASN A 49 14.42 16.82 0.14
C ASN A 49 13.42 15.65 0.10
N TRP A 50 13.03 15.11 1.26
CA TRP A 50 12.17 13.94 1.40
C TRP A 50 10.77 14.30 1.90
N ASN A 51 10.55 15.55 2.29
CA ASN A 51 9.24 16.04 2.69
C ASN A 51 8.41 16.27 1.43
N LEU A 52 7.19 15.75 1.39
CA LEU A 52 6.32 15.88 0.23
C LEU A 52 4.91 16.18 0.71
N LEU A 53 4.25 17.14 0.06
CA LEU A 53 2.86 17.45 0.31
C LEU A 53 1.99 16.97 -0.86
N LEU A 54 1.13 16.00 -0.59
CA LEU A 54 0.03 15.63 -1.48
C LEU A 54 -1.16 16.55 -1.20
N VAL A 55 -1.57 17.28 -2.23
CA VAL A 55 -2.71 18.19 -2.16
C VAL A 55 -3.87 17.58 -2.90
N GLY A 56 -5.02 17.48 -2.24
CA GLY A 56 -6.23 17.04 -2.91
C GLY A 56 -6.75 18.06 -3.91
N ALA A 57 -7.37 17.58 -4.98
CA ALA A 57 -7.91 18.36 -6.09
C ALA A 57 -8.87 19.46 -5.63
N GLN A 58 -9.63 19.21 -4.56
CA GLN A 58 -10.61 20.14 -3.99
C GLN A 58 -10.04 21.05 -2.88
N LYS A 59 -8.80 20.82 -2.40
CA LYS A 59 -8.17 21.66 -1.40
C LYS A 59 -7.83 23.02 -2.00
N THR A 60 -8.18 24.07 -1.27
CA THR A 60 -7.76 25.45 -1.52
C THR A 60 -6.99 25.97 -0.32
N PHE A 61 -5.97 26.77 -0.57
CA PHE A 61 -5.14 27.39 0.44
C PHE A 61 -5.34 28.90 0.42
N ASN A 62 -5.38 29.51 1.61
CA ASN A 62 -5.47 30.96 1.72
C ASN A 62 -4.10 31.62 1.46
N ALA A 63 -4.04 32.95 1.47
CA ALA A 63 -2.79 33.68 1.21
C ALA A 63 -1.68 33.34 2.24
N GLN A 64 -2.03 33.14 3.50
CA GLN A 64 -1.08 32.80 4.57
C GLN A 64 -0.51 31.38 4.41
N ASP A 65 -1.34 30.42 4.04
CA ASP A 65 -0.93 29.05 3.72
C ASP A 65 0.05 29.04 2.54
N LEU A 66 -0.25 29.79 1.47
CA LEU A 66 0.62 29.89 0.29
C LEU A 66 1.97 30.54 0.63
N GLN A 67 1.98 31.54 1.52
CA GLN A 67 3.22 32.13 2.04
C GLN A 67 4.01 31.10 2.86
N THR A 68 3.35 30.35 3.73
CA THR A 68 3.96 29.28 4.53
C THR A 68 4.59 28.21 3.63
N LEU A 69 3.84 27.70 2.64
CA LEU A 69 4.36 26.74 1.68
C LEU A 69 5.55 27.29 0.90
N SER A 70 5.52 28.57 0.53
CA SER A 70 6.61 29.26 -0.17
C SER A 70 7.89 29.32 0.66
N HIS A 71 7.75 29.59 1.96
CA HIS A 71 8.87 29.62 2.88
C HIS A 71 9.43 28.22 3.18
N CYS A 72 8.57 27.22 3.38
CA CYS A 72 8.98 25.86 3.73
C CYS A 72 9.58 25.06 2.56
N GLN A 73 9.47 25.54 1.32
CA GLN A 73 10.02 24.90 0.10
C GLN A 73 9.70 23.41 -0.07
N ILE A 74 8.62 22.91 0.53
CA ILE A 74 8.20 21.51 0.42
C ILE A 74 7.75 21.23 -1.02
N PRO A 75 8.28 20.20 -1.69
CA PRO A 75 7.72 19.68 -2.93
C PRO A 75 6.22 19.36 -2.82
N ILE A 76 5.43 19.81 -3.80
CA ILE A 76 3.98 19.62 -3.84
C ILE A 76 3.62 18.73 -5.02
N ILE A 77 2.75 17.74 -4.78
CA ILE A 77 2.05 17.00 -5.82
C ILE A 77 0.56 17.27 -5.67
N ASP A 78 -0.05 17.87 -6.69
CA ASP A 78 -1.50 18.02 -6.76
C ASP A 78 -2.11 16.74 -7.35
N LEU A 79 -2.91 16.05 -6.54
CA LEU A 79 -3.53 14.79 -6.94
C LEU A 79 -4.56 14.94 -8.07
N SER A 80 -4.95 16.17 -8.40
CA SER A 80 -5.76 16.44 -9.59
C SER A 80 -5.11 15.90 -10.87
N GLU A 81 -3.77 15.85 -10.94
CA GLU A 81 -3.02 15.33 -12.09
C GLU A 81 -3.25 13.83 -12.35
N PHE A 82 -3.79 13.09 -11.38
CA PHE A 82 -4.09 11.66 -11.49
C PHE A 82 -5.56 11.36 -11.75
N THR A 83 -6.41 12.39 -11.86
CA THR A 83 -7.86 12.21 -12.03
C THR A 83 -8.28 11.91 -13.47
N SER A 84 -7.46 12.26 -14.46
CA SER A 84 -7.67 11.94 -15.88
C SER A 84 -6.35 12.06 -16.66
N GLU A 85 -6.25 11.42 -17.83
CA GLU A 85 -5.05 11.50 -18.68
C GLU A 85 -4.75 12.92 -19.19
N ALA A 86 -5.77 13.78 -19.29
CA ALA A 86 -5.63 15.16 -19.72
C ALA A 86 -5.42 16.14 -18.54
N ALA A 87 -5.46 15.66 -17.30
CA ALA A 87 -5.29 16.52 -16.14
C ALA A 87 -3.83 16.95 -16.01
N VAL A 88 -3.63 18.23 -15.74
CA VAL A 88 -2.33 18.79 -15.35
C VAL A 88 -2.49 19.31 -13.94
N GLY A 89 -1.58 18.93 -13.04
CA GLY A 89 -1.60 19.38 -11.66
C GLY A 89 -1.47 20.90 -11.56
N ARG A 90 -2.18 21.51 -10.60
CA ARG A 90 -2.07 22.94 -10.32
C ARG A 90 -0.65 23.26 -9.87
N THR A 91 -0.11 24.34 -10.40
CA THR A 91 1.10 24.96 -9.84
C THR A 91 0.81 25.55 -8.47
N LYS A 92 1.86 25.82 -7.69
CA LYS A 92 1.75 26.39 -6.34
C LYS A 92 0.91 27.67 -6.28
N ASN A 93 1.00 28.52 -7.30
CA ASN A 93 0.26 29.79 -7.37
C ASN A 93 -1.24 29.58 -7.67
N GLU A 94 -1.61 28.45 -8.27
CA GLU A 94 -2.99 28.11 -8.64
C GLU A 94 -3.74 27.39 -7.50
N LEU A 95 -3.05 27.00 -6.43
CA LEU A 95 -3.62 26.31 -5.28
C LEU A 95 -4.59 27.16 -4.42
N GLY A 96 -4.71 28.45 -4.71
CA GLY A 96 -5.79 29.30 -4.17
C GLY A 96 -7.16 29.00 -4.79
N THR A 97 -7.22 28.21 -5.85
CA THR A 97 -8.44 27.84 -6.58
C THR A 97 -8.64 26.32 -6.62
N LYS A 98 -9.88 25.87 -6.73
CA LYS A 98 -10.20 24.44 -6.83
C LYS A 98 -9.80 23.89 -8.19
N SER A 99 -9.45 22.60 -8.25
CA SER A 99 -9.31 21.92 -9.54
C SER A 99 -10.65 21.84 -10.28
N ASN A 100 -10.58 21.94 -11.61
CA ASN A 100 -11.72 21.72 -12.51
C ASN A 100 -11.97 20.23 -12.81
N THR A 101 -11.10 19.33 -12.34
CA THR A 101 -11.17 17.89 -12.58
C THR A 101 -11.91 17.15 -11.44
N GLY A 102 -12.38 15.93 -11.73
CA GLY A 102 -13.22 15.13 -10.83
C GLY A 102 -12.53 14.70 -9.52
N SER A 103 -13.27 13.99 -8.66
CA SER A 103 -12.74 13.51 -7.38
C SER A 103 -11.67 12.43 -7.57
N GLU A 104 -10.66 12.45 -6.70
CA GLU A 104 -9.57 11.48 -6.71
C GLU A 104 -10.07 10.08 -6.33
N GLN A 105 -9.53 9.08 -6.99
CA GLN A 105 -9.82 7.68 -6.73
C GLN A 105 -8.54 6.91 -6.43
N PHE A 106 -8.64 5.98 -5.49
CA PHE A 106 -7.55 5.06 -5.19
C PHE A 106 -7.63 3.84 -6.11
N ASN A 107 -6.67 3.69 -7.01
CA ASN A 107 -6.57 2.54 -7.92
C ASN A 107 -5.10 2.18 -8.21
N SER A 108 -4.88 1.06 -8.93
CA SER A 108 -3.53 0.59 -9.25
C SER A 108 -2.71 1.60 -10.08
N ALA A 109 -3.34 2.26 -11.06
CA ALA A 109 -2.66 3.24 -11.90
C ALA A 109 -2.20 4.47 -11.10
N PHE A 110 -3.08 4.99 -10.23
CA PHE A 110 -2.80 6.07 -9.29
C PHE A 110 -1.54 5.76 -8.46
N VAL A 111 -1.43 4.54 -7.92
CA VAL A 111 -0.28 4.17 -7.08
C VAL A 111 1.04 4.14 -7.88
N ASN A 112 1.03 3.68 -9.13
CA ASN A 112 2.21 3.71 -9.98
C ASN A 112 2.64 5.15 -10.30
N GLN A 113 1.67 5.97 -10.74
CA GLN A 113 1.91 7.38 -11.06
C GLN A 113 2.41 8.15 -9.84
N LEU A 114 1.80 7.93 -8.67
CA LEU A 114 2.21 8.57 -7.43
C LEU A 114 3.64 8.16 -7.04
N LYS A 115 3.99 6.88 -7.12
CA LYS A 115 5.36 6.43 -6.84
C LYS A 115 6.37 7.10 -7.76
N GLU A 116 6.09 7.13 -9.06
CA GLU A 116 6.97 7.77 -10.04
C GLU A 116 7.15 9.25 -9.70
N ARG A 117 6.06 9.95 -9.37
CA ARG A 117 6.09 11.36 -9.00
C ARG A 117 6.88 11.63 -7.73
N VAL A 118 6.68 10.81 -6.69
CA VAL A 118 7.46 10.86 -5.43
C VAL A 118 8.96 10.69 -5.72
N GLN A 119 9.33 9.75 -6.59
CA GLN A 119 10.74 9.49 -6.93
C GLN A 119 11.34 10.62 -7.78
N GLN A 120 10.56 11.25 -8.67
CA GLN A 120 11.00 12.39 -9.47
C GLN A 120 11.28 13.64 -8.64
N THR A 121 10.56 13.84 -7.53
CA THR A 121 10.82 14.95 -6.60
C THR A 121 12.01 14.69 -5.67
N GLY A 122 12.71 13.56 -5.83
CA GLY A 122 13.80 13.15 -4.95
C GLY A 122 13.35 12.39 -3.69
N GLY A 123 12.06 12.08 -3.56
CA GLY A 123 11.50 11.32 -2.45
C GLY A 123 11.73 9.81 -2.56
N ALA A 124 11.49 9.07 -1.47
CA ALA A 124 11.63 7.63 -1.42
C ALA A 124 10.26 6.96 -1.38
N TRP A 125 10.11 5.82 -2.05
CA TRP A 125 8.92 5.00 -1.88
C TRP A 125 9.18 3.91 -0.84
N ILE A 126 8.79 4.20 0.40
CA ILE A 126 9.02 3.33 1.55
C ILE A 126 7.69 3.03 2.25
N ARG A 127 7.43 1.75 2.50
CA ARG A 127 6.20 1.27 3.14
C ARG A 127 6.49 0.08 4.05
N LEU A 128 5.59 -0.19 4.99
CA LEU A 128 5.59 -1.48 5.69
C LEU A 128 5.45 -2.62 4.68
N ALA A 129 6.19 -3.71 4.86
CA ALA A 129 6.07 -4.89 4.03
C ALA A 129 4.71 -5.56 4.20
N ASP A 130 4.18 -6.18 3.14
CA ASP A 130 2.87 -6.86 3.16
C ASP A 130 2.83 -8.03 4.15
N TYR A 131 3.98 -8.68 4.33
CA TYR A 131 4.15 -9.89 5.13
C TYR A 131 5.22 -9.68 6.21
N PRO A 132 5.21 -10.47 7.29
CA PRO A 132 6.28 -10.42 8.28
C PRO A 132 7.64 -10.70 7.62
N TYR A 133 8.69 -10.02 8.07
CA TYR A 133 10.05 -10.31 7.64
C TYR A 133 10.43 -11.76 8.03
N PRO A 134 11.16 -12.51 7.18
CA PRO A 134 11.74 -12.14 5.88
C PRO A 134 10.86 -12.45 4.67
N TYR A 135 9.56 -12.70 4.87
CA TYR A 135 8.72 -13.29 3.85
C TYR A 135 8.36 -12.32 2.72
N GLN A 136 8.27 -12.87 1.50
CA GLN A 136 7.90 -12.12 0.30
C GLN A 136 6.51 -12.50 -0.22
N GLY A 137 5.97 -13.64 0.17
CA GLY A 137 4.62 -14.08 -0.19
C GLY A 137 4.01 -14.88 0.93
N VAL A 138 2.72 -15.20 0.83
CA VAL A 138 2.03 -16.07 1.77
C VAL A 138 1.18 -17.10 1.05
N ILE A 139 1.20 -18.34 1.54
CA ILE A 139 0.26 -19.39 1.19
C ILE A 139 -0.46 -19.81 2.47
N CYS A 140 -1.76 -19.55 2.49
CA CYS A 140 -2.67 -19.90 3.56
C CYS A 140 -3.28 -21.28 3.29
N TYR A 141 -3.21 -22.19 4.26
CA TYR A 141 -3.90 -23.48 4.21
C TYR A 141 -5.05 -23.53 5.23
N GLY A 142 -6.00 -24.43 4.97
CA GLY A 142 -7.17 -24.71 5.79
C GLY A 142 -8.27 -23.66 5.66
N GLU A 143 -9.51 -24.08 5.91
CA GLU A 143 -10.59 -23.15 6.19
C GLU A 143 -10.38 -22.55 7.58
N SER A 144 -10.55 -21.24 7.71
CA SER A 144 -10.67 -20.63 9.04
C SER A 144 -12.02 -21.03 9.64
N ALA A 145 -12.05 -21.38 10.93
CA ALA A 145 -13.31 -21.50 11.68
C ALA A 145 -14.18 -20.22 11.60
N LEU A 146 -13.55 -19.09 11.27
CA LEU A 146 -14.20 -17.81 11.02
C LEU A 146 -14.87 -17.73 9.65
N GLY A 147 -14.84 -18.74 8.77
CA GLY A 147 -15.26 -18.62 7.35
C GLY A 147 -16.64 -17.98 7.08
N LYS A 148 -17.57 -17.98 8.04
CA LYS A 148 -18.83 -17.21 7.99
C LYS A 148 -18.73 -15.81 8.62
N GLU A 149 -18.17 -15.68 9.82
CA GLU A 149 -17.94 -14.37 10.48
C GLU A 149 -16.93 -13.49 9.72
N PHE A 150 -16.05 -14.12 8.94
CA PHE A 150 -14.91 -13.51 8.26
C PHE A 150 -15.33 -12.65 7.06
N ARG A 151 -16.38 -13.04 6.33
CA ARG A 151 -16.92 -12.19 5.24
C ARG A 151 -17.34 -10.83 5.80
N GLU A 152 -17.94 -10.81 6.99
CA GLU A 152 -18.30 -9.59 7.70
C GLU A 152 -17.05 -8.84 8.19
N PHE A 153 -16.06 -9.52 8.77
CA PHE A 153 -14.80 -8.86 9.21
C PHE A 153 -14.00 -8.24 8.05
N SER A 154 -13.92 -8.88 6.88
CA SER A 154 -13.22 -8.34 5.71
C SER A 154 -13.90 -7.09 5.15
N ASN A 155 -15.24 -7.02 5.25
CA ASN A 155 -16.05 -5.89 4.77
C ASN A 155 -16.11 -4.74 5.78
N VAL A 156 -16.08 -5.04 7.08
CA VAL A 156 -16.17 -4.03 8.16
C VAL A 156 -14.81 -3.40 8.44
N MET A 157 -13.72 -4.16 8.31
CA MET A 157 -12.41 -3.69 8.69
C MET A 157 -11.64 -3.04 7.55
N SER A 158 -12.00 -3.28 6.28
CA SER A 158 -11.31 -2.68 5.12
C SER A 158 -12.23 -1.73 4.35
N PRO A 159 -11.79 -0.49 4.06
CA PRO A 159 -12.51 0.39 3.14
C PRO A 159 -12.42 -0.11 1.69
N LEU A 160 -11.40 -0.93 1.36
CA LEU A 160 -11.34 -1.71 0.13
C LEU A 160 -11.82 -3.12 0.44
N THR A 161 -13.05 -3.43 0.07
CA THR A 161 -13.59 -4.78 0.22
C THR A 161 -12.70 -5.76 -0.53
N VAL A 162 -12.15 -6.74 0.19
CA VAL A 162 -11.33 -7.82 -0.39
C VAL A 162 -12.17 -9.09 -0.40
N PRO A 163 -12.77 -9.47 -1.53
CA PRO A 163 -13.49 -10.72 -1.61
C PRO A 163 -12.53 -11.87 -1.34
N LEU A 164 -12.92 -12.78 -0.45
CA LEU A 164 -12.17 -14.01 -0.17
C LEU A 164 -11.85 -14.78 -1.45
N GLU A 165 -12.78 -14.78 -2.41
CA GLU A 165 -12.65 -15.39 -3.73
C GLU A 165 -11.42 -14.89 -4.52
N MET A 166 -10.91 -13.69 -4.20
CA MET A 166 -9.69 -13.16 -4.80
C MET A 166 -8.42 -13.73 -4.19
N LEU A 167 -8.46 -14.21 -2.94
CA LEU A 167 -7.36 -14.95 -2.30
C LEU A 167 -7.34 -16.40 -2.78
N HIS A 168 -8.52 -16.96 -3.02
CA HIS A 168 -8.69 -18.33 -3.47
C HIS A 168 -8.12 -18.56 -4.86
N LEU A 169 -7.45 -19.70 -5.00
CA LEU A 169 -6.91 -20.10 -6.28
C LEU A 169 -7.97 -20.87 -7.05
N LYS A 170 -8.49 -20.29 -8.14
CA LYS A 170 -9.58 -20.92 -8.91
C LYS A 170 -9.19 -22.31 -9.42
N ALA A 171 -7.94 -22.48 -9.85
CA ALA A 171 -7.42 -23.77 -10.33
C ALA A 171 -7.37 -24.88 -9.25
N GLU A 172 -7.52 -24.54 -7.97
CA GLU A 172 -7.63 -25.53 -6.88
C GLU A 172 -8.99 -26.24 -6.89
N TYR A 173 -10.08 -25.55 -7.24
CA TYR A 173 -11.42 -26.16 -7.30
C TYR A 173 -11.49 -27.26 -8.37
N ASP A 174 -10.79 -27.08 -9.49
CA ASP A 174 -10.69 -28.06 -10.57
C ASP A 174 -9.85 -29.30 -10.19
N TRP A 175 -9.05 -29.21 -9.11
CA TRP A 175 -8.11 -30.26 -8.70
C TRP A 175 -8.78 -31.42 -7.96
N GLN A 176 -9.97 -31.23 -7.37
CA GLN A 176 -10.67 -32.27 -6.60
C GLN A 176 -11.16 -33.47 -7.45
N GLY A 177 -11.04 -33.42 -8.78
CA GLY A 177 -11.66 -34.41 -9.68
C GLY A 177 -10.72 -35.36 -10.44
N LYS A 178 -9.62 -34.89 -11.03
CA LYS A 178 -8.70 -35.72 -11.84
C LYS A 178 -7.28 -35.17 -11.84
N SER A 179 -6.31 -36.00 -11.44
CA SER A 179 -4.87 -35.70 -11.45
C SER A 179 -4.29 -35.81 -12.86
N ASP A 180 -4.69 -34.93 -13.78
CA ASP A 180 -4.00 -34.77 -15.06
C ASP A 180 -2.78 -33.84 -14.94
N SER A 181 -1.73 -34.17 -15.68
CA SER A 181 -0.46 -33.43 -15.79
C SER A 181 -0.67 -31.96 -16.19
N GLN A 182 -1.69 -31.67 -17.01
CA GLN A 182 -2.00 -30.30 -17.42
C GLN A 182 -2.57 -29.47 -16.26
N THR A 183 -3.47 -30.04 -15.45
CA THR A 183 -4.04 -29.38 -14.27
C THR A 183 -2.97 -29.08 -13.23
N GLN A 184 -2.08 -30.05 -12.96
CA GLN A 184 -0.94 -29.86 -12.06
C GLN A 184 -0.01 -28.72 -12.53
N ARG A 185 0.28 -28.68 -13.84
CA ARG A 185 1.11 -27.62 -14.44
C ARG A 185 0.44 -26.25 -14.32
N LYS A 186 -0.87 -26.16 -14.60
CA LYS A 186 -1.64 -24.90 -14.47
C LYS A 186 -1.58 -24.37 -13.05
N LEU A 187 -1.88 -25.23 -12.07
CA LEU A 187 -1.85 -24.89 -10.65
C LEU A 187 -0.47 -24.38 -10.21
N ARG A 188 0.61 -25.07 -10.61
CA ARG A 188 1.99 -24.62 -10.33
C ARG A 188 2.28 -23.24 -10.94
N VAL A 189 1.93 -23.03 -12.20
CA VAL A 189 2.17 -21.76 -12.90
C VAL A 189 1.42 -20.61 -12.22
N GLU A 190 0.17 -20.84 -11.81
CA GLU A 190 -0.63 -19.81 -11.13
C GLU A 190 -0.08 -19.48 -9.74
N LEU A 191 0.34 -20.48 -8.96
CA LEU A 191 1.00 -20.27 -7.66
C LEU A 191 2.27 -19.41 -7.79
N VAL A 192 3.15 -19.77 -8.73
CA VAL A 192 4.41 -19.03 -8.96
C VAL A 192 4.11 -17.60 -9.45
N SER A 193 3.17 -17.44 -10.36
CA SER A 193 2.77 -16.12 -10.89
C SER A 193 2.24 -15.21 -9.78
N ARG A 194 1.32 -15.71 -8.93
CA ARG A 194 0.80 -14.93 -7.79
C ARG A 194 1.88 -14.59 -6.78
N TYR A 195 2.78 -15.53 -6.47
CA TYR A 195 3.91 -15.27 -5.59
C TYR A 195 4.81 -14.14 -6.12
N ARG A 196 5.14 -14.14 -7.42
CA ARG A 196 5.98 -13.11 -8.04
C ARG A 196 5.34 -11.72 -8.00
N GLN A 197 4.02 -11.67 -8.17
CA GLN A 197 3.23 -10.44 -8.01
C GLN A 197 3.15 -9.98 -6.54
N GLY A 198 3.51 -10.85 -5.58
CA GLY A 198 3.36 -10.57 -4.15
C GLY A 198 1.93 -10.67 -3.67
N LEU A 199 1.11 -11.49 -4.33
CA LEU A 199 -0.28 -11.71 -3.97
C LEU A 199 -0.38 -12.84 -2.93
N PRO A 200 -1.23 -12.68 -1.90
CA PRO A 200 -1.56 -13.77 -1.00
C PRO A 200 -2.34 -14.87 -1.74
N ILE A 201 -2.13 -16.11 -1.32
CA ILE A 201 -2.79 -17.31 -1.87
C ILE A 201 -3.52 -18.01 -0.72
N SER A 202 -4.78 -18.39 -0.94
CA SER A 202 -5.57 -19.21 -0.03
C SER A 202 -5.91 -20.54 -0.68
N LEU A 203 -5.63 -21.63 0.04
CA LEU A 203 -5.89 -23.02 -0.36
C LEU A 203 -6.81 -23.70 0.69
N PRO A 204 -8.12 -23.38 0.72
CA PRO A 204 -9.05 -23.86 1.74
C PRO A 204 -9.28 -25.37 1.68
N SER A 205 -9.14 -25.99 0.51
CA SER A 205 -9.32 -27.44 0.36
C SER A 205 -8.13 -28.23 0.90
N VAL A 206 -7.05 -27.54 1.29
CA VAL A 206 -5.84 -28.13 1.86
C VAL A 206 -5.89 -27.90 3.38
N PRO A 207 -6.41 -28.86 4.18
CA PRO A 207 -6.72 -28.65 5.60
C PRO A 207 -5.48 -28.56 6.49
N SER A 208 -4.33 -29.08 6.04
CA SER A 208 -3.14 -29.23 6.86
C SER A 208 -1.85 -28.90 6.11
N ARG A 209 -0.78 -28.68 6.88
CA ARG A 209 0.55 -28.44 6.32
C ARG A 209 1.11 -29.69 5.64
N GLU A 210 0.77 -30.86 6.16
CA GLU A 210 1.15 -32.16 5.62
C GLU A 210 0.55 -32.34 4.21
N GLU A 211 -0.74 -32.04 4.04
CA GLU A 211 -1.40 -32.10 2.74
C GLU A 211 -0.88 -31.04 1.77
N LEU A 212 -0.53 -29.85 2.26
CA LEU A 212 0.13 -28.83 1.44
C LEU A 212 1.47 -29.31 0.88
N ASN A 213 2.27 -29.99 1.70
CA ASN A 213 3.54 -30.57 1.25
C ASN A 213 3.31 -31.66 0.19
N GLN A 214 2.30 -32.51 0.36
CA GLN A 214 1.93 -33.51 -0.65
C GLN A 214 1.46 -32.85 -1.96
N LEU A 215 0.69 -31.77 -1.87
CA LEU A 215 0.28 -31.00 -3.05
C LEU A 215 1.50 -30.46 -3.79
N PHE A 216 2.46 -29.83 -3.09
CA PHE A 216 3.67 -29.30 -3.70
C PHE A 216 4.50 -30.36 -4.42
N GLN A 217 4.60 -31.56 -3.84
CA GLN A 217 5.23 -32.71 -4.49
C GLN A 217 4.47 -33.12 -5.76
N LYS A 218 3.14 -33.26 -5.68
CA LYS A 218 2.29 -33.65 -6.83
C LYS A 218 2.39 -32.67 -8.00
N ILE A 219 2.45 -31.37 -7.73
CA ILE A 219 2.56 -30.35 -8.78
C ILE A 219 4.00 -30.06 -9.20
N ASN A 220 5.00 -30.74 -8.62
CA ASN A 220 6.42 -30.50 -8.85
C ASN A 220 6.81 -29.02 -8.62
N LEU A 221 6.37 -28.45 -7.49
CA LEU A 221 6.73 -27.10 -7.05
C LEU A 221 7.94 -27.17 -6.11
N ASP A 222 9.07 -26.64 -6.56
CA ASP A 222 10.29 -26.49 -5.77
C ASP A 222 10.21 -25.19 -4.96
N ARG A 223 10.62 -25.22 -3.69
CA ARG A 223 10.75 -24.02 -2.84
C ARG A 223 11.64 -22.94 -3.45
N LYS A 224 12.59 -23.29 -4.32
CA LYS A 224 13.41 -22.32 -5.07
C LYS A 224 12.59 -21.43 -6.01
N GLN A 225 11.40 -21.88 -6.44
CA GLN A 225 10.50 -21.11 -7.30
C GLN A 225 9.67 -20.09 -6.50
N ILE A 226 9.53 -20.30 -5.18
CA ILE A 226 8.80 -19.45 -4.24
C ILE A 226 9.61 -19.26 -2.94
N PRO A 227 10.83 -18.68 -3.01
CA PRO A 227 11.68 -18.54 -1.85
C PRO A 227 11.03 -17.64 -0.79
N LEU A 228 11.36 -17.82 0.49
CA LEU A 228 10.84 -16.94 1.56
C LEU A 228 9.30 -16.80 1.54
N VAL A 229 8.59 -17.89 1.21
CA VAL A 229 7.13 -17.94 1.30
C VAL A 229 6.72 -18.24 2.75
N TRP A 230 5.80 -17.45 3.26
CA TRP A 230 5.18 -17.71 4.55
C TRP A 230 4.06 -18.75 4.38
N ILE A 231 4.20 -19.90 5.02
CA ILE A 231 3.15 -20.93 5.05
C ILE A 231 2.44 -20.82 6.39
N THR A 232 1.14 -20.53 6.38
CA THR A 232 0.39 -20.28 7.62
C THR A 232 -1.11 -20.57 7.45
N SER A 233 -1.91 -20.40 8.51
CA SER A 233 -3.37 -20.43 8.41
C SER A 233 -3.91 -19.09 7.95
N LEU A 234 -5.08 -19.09 7.32
CA LEU A 234 -5.75 -17.85 6.90
C LEU A 234 -5.99 -16.90 8.08
N GLU A 235 -6.37 -17.44 9.24
CA GLU A 235 -6.54 -16.68 10.49
C GLU A 235 -5.25 -15.95 10.90
N THR A 236 -4.10 -16.64 10.88
CA THR A 236 -2.83 -16.05 11.29
C THR A 236 -2.38 -14.95 10.33
N PHE A 237 -2.60 -15.14 9.02
CA PHE A 237 -2.35 -14.09 8.03
C PHE A 237 -3.16 -12.82 8.32
N PHE A 238 -4.46 -12.96 8.61
CA PHE A 238 -5.29 -11.80 8.91
C PHE A 238 -4.99 -11.14 10.25
N ARG A 239 -4.56 -11.91 11.25
CA ARG A 239 -4.02 -11.35 12.50
C ARG A 239 -2.84 -10.42 12.19
N TRP A 240 -1.88 -10.86 11.40
CA TRP A 240 -0.78 -9.99 10.95
C TRP A 240 -1.30 -8.78 10.18
N TRP A 241 -2.18 -8.99 9.19
CA TRP A 241 -2.71 -7.91 8.36
C TRP A 241 -3.40 -6.82 9.19
N ASN A 242 -4.16 -7.22 10.20
CA ASN A 242 -4.81 -6.30 11.13
C ASN A 242 -3.80 -5.53 11.99
N LEU A 243 -2.82 -6.23 12.57
CA LEU A 243 -1.78 -5.60 13.39
C LEU A 243 -0.97 -4.60 12.58
N ARG A 244 -0.57 -4.96 11.35
CA ARG A 244 0.21 -4.13 10.45
C ARG A 244 -0.40 -2.74 10.24
N ARG A 245 -1.73 -2.64 10.16
CA ARG A 245 -2.44 -1.36 9.96
C ARG A 245 -2.44 -0.46 11.20
N GLN A 246 -2.16 -1.03 12.36
CA GLN A 246 -2.06 -0.30 13.63
C GLN A 246 -0.62 0.14 13.94
N LEU A 247 0.36 -0.33 13.15
CA LEU A 247 1.75 0.07 13.31
C LEU A 247 1.95 1.49 12.80
N SER A 248 2.63 2.30 13.59
CA SER A 248 3.10 3.62 13.17
C SER A 248 4.58 3.55 12.87
N VAL A 249 4.98 4.10 11.73
CA VAL A 249 6.38 4.18 11.28
C VAL A 249 6.72 5.64 11.00
N SER A 250 7.82 6.09 11.57
CA SER A 250 8.45 7.37 11.31
C SER A 250 9.83 7.12 10.72
N ILE A 251 10.21 7.85 9.69
CA ILE A 251 11.50 7.69 9.02
C ILE A 251 12.20 9.05 8.96
N SER A 252 13.46 9.05 9.31
CA SER A 252 14.38 10.18 9.22
C SER A 252 15.64 9.73 8.48
N HIS A 253 16.19 10.56 7.61
CA HIS A 253 17.42 10.27 6.91
C HIS A 253 18.62 10.77 7.74
N SER A 254 19.74 10.05 7.62
CA SER A 254 21.04 10.45 8.16
C SER A 254 22.07 10.46 7.04
N ALA A 255 23.27 10.99 7.27
CA ALA A 255 24.31 11.03 6.24
C ALA A 255 24.71 9.63 5.68
N THR A 256 24.34 8.55 6.37
CA THR A 256 24.75 7.17 6.03
C THR A 256 23.58 6.20 5.80
N GLY A 257 22.34 6.69 5.85
CA GLY A 257 21.16 5.86 5.69
C GLY A 257 19.94 6.42 6.39
N TRP A 258 19.22 5.58 7.12
CA TRP A 258 17.89 5.87 7.63
C TRP A 258 17.79 5.51 9.11
N GLU A 259 17.17 6.38 9.90
CA GLU A 259 16.63 6.05 11.20
C GLU A 259 15.12 5.82 11.05
N THR A 260 14.64 4.70 11.56
CA THR A 260 13.22 4.36 11.52
C THR A 260 12.71 4.04 12.91
N ILE A 261 11.65 4.72 13.32
CA ILE A 261 10.97 4.49 14.58
C ILE A 261 9.67 3.77 14.28
N ILE A 262 9.54 2.55 14.80
CA ILE A 262 8.30 1.78 14.71
C ILE A 262 7.67 1.61 16.09
N SER A 263 6.36 1.84 16.15
CA SER A 263 5.57 1.77 17.38
C SER A 263 4.25 1.04 17.14
N GLY A 264 3.73 0.41 18.20
CA GLY A 264 2.54 -0.43 18.16
C GLY A 264 2.79 -1.82 18.74
N ASN A 265 1.79 -2.69 18.65
CA ASN A 265 1.90 -4.08 19.08
C ASN A 265 2.14 -5.00 17.89
N ILE A 266 3.22 -5.78 17.93
CA ILE A 266 3.59 -6.71 16.86
C ILE A 266 3.20 -8.17 17.15
N GLN A 267 2.76 -8.50 18.38
CA GLN A 267 2.30 -9.84 18.81
C GLN A 267 3.15 -11.02 18.31
N GLY A 268 4.49 -10.88 18.30
CA GLY A 268 5.42 -11.94 17.88
C GLY A 268 5.68 -12.01 16.37
N PHE A 269 5.06 -11.14 15.57
CA PHE A 269 5.45 -10.94 14.17
C PHE A 269 6.66 -10.01 14.08
N HIS A 270 7.47 -10.18 13.04
CA HIS A 270 8.60 -9.30 12.75
C HIS A 270 8.22 -8.36 11.61
N PRO A 271 7.98 -7.06 11.86
CA PRO A 271 7.69 -6.13 10.79
C PRO A 271 8.88 -5.97 9.85
N GLY A 272 8.59 -5.81 8.56
CA GLY A 272 9.58 -5.46 7.56
C GLY A 272 9.30 -4.08 6.99
N LEU A 273 10.34 -3.35 6.61
CA LEU A 273 10.23 -2.13 5.82
C LEU A 273 10.63 -2.43 4.38
N GLN A 274 9.72 -2.18 3.44
CA GLN A 274 9.98 -2.35 2.01
C GLN A 274 10.34 -1.00 1.39
N ILE A 275 11.52 -0.96 0.76
CA ILE A 275 12.11 0.22 0.14
C ILE A 275 12.17 -0.02 -1.37
N TRP A 276 11.70 0.94 -2.16
CA TRP A 276 11.69 0.85 -3.62
C TRP A 276 12.59 1.90 -4.27
N LYS A 277 13.40 1.45 -5.24
CA LYS A 277 14.21 2.29 -6.14
C LYS A 277 13.93 1.88 -7.59
N GLY A 278 13.12 2.68 -8.29
CA GLY A 278 12.60 2.30 -9.62
C GLY A 278 11.85 0.96 -9.58
N ARG A 279 12.30 -0.02 -10.37
CA ARG A 279 11.73 -1.39 -10.41
C ARG A 279 12.38 -2.39 -9.44
N HIS A 280 13.29 -1.91 -8.60
CA HIS A 280 13.95 -2.73 -7.59
C HIS A 280 13.33 -2.47 -6.22
N SER A 281 13.30 -3.50 -5.39
CA SER A 281 12.92 -3.36 -3.99
C SER A 281 13.76 -4.22 -3.08
N ALA A 282 13.86 -3.77 -1.83
CA ALA A 282 14.49 -4.49 -0.74
C ALA A 282 13.54 -4.48 0.45
N THR A 283 13.65 -5.50 1.30
CA THR A 283 12.94 -5.56 2.58
C THR A 283 13.95 -5.72 3.68
N VAL A 284 13.90 -4.84 4.68
CA VAL A 284 14.75 -4.90 5.87
C VAL A 284 13.91 -5.22 7.10
N SER A 285 14.49 -5.94 8.06
CA SER A 285 13.80 -6.25 9.32
C SER A 285 13.71 -5.00 10.19
N LEU A 286 12.60 -4.85 10.89
CA LEU A 286 12.42 -3.84 11.93
C LEU A 286 12.24 -4.50 13.30
N SER A 287 12.75 -3.84 14.33
CA SER A 287 12.52 -4.10 15.75
C SER A 287 11.72 -2.94 16.34
N LEU A 288 10.94 -3.18 17.41
CA LEU A 288 10.22 -2.08 18.08
C LEU A 288 11.17 -1.00 18.57
N GLY A 289 10.76 0.26 18.42
CA GLY A 289 11.60 1.42 18.74
C GLY A 289 12.43 1.86 17.55
N VAL A 290 13.67 2.27 17.81
CA VAL A 290 14.58 2.90 16.84
C VAL A 290 15.39 1.84 16.10
N ASN A 291 15.48 1.96 14.77
CA ASN A 291 16.26 1.10 13.89
C ASN A 291 17.13 1.95 12.97
N GLU A 292 18.40 1.60 12.84
CA GLU A 292 19.32 2.19 11.86
C GLU A 292 19.41 1.26 10.65
N ILE A 293 19.12 1.78 9.46
CA ILE A 293 19.21 1.07 8.19
C ILE A 293 20.24 1.80 7.34
N ARG A 294 21.39 1.18 7.08
CA ARG A 294 22.45 1.81 6.29
C ARG A 294 22.26 1.57 4.81
N ASP A 295 22.49 2.56 3.97
CA ASP A 295 22.28 2.44 2.53
C ASP A 295 23.11 1.32 1.88
N GLU A 296 24.35 1.14 2.32
CA GLU A 296 25.25 0.09 1.83
C GLU A 296 24.81 -1.33 2.22
N SER A 297 23.93 -1.45 3.22
CA SER A 297 23.43 -2.75 3.70
C SER A 297 22.18 -3.22 2.97
N ILE A 298 21.58 -2.38 2.11
CA ILE A 298 20.32 -2.68 1.45
C ILE A 298 20.55 -3.45 0.15
N ALA A 299 20.22 -4.75 0.17
CA ALA A 299 20.27 -5.61 -1.00
C ALA A 299 19.00 -5.46 -1.86
N PHE A 300 19.08 -4.62 -2.89
CA PHE A 300 17.99 -4.44 -3.86
C PHE A 300 17.90 -5.60 -4.85
N ALA A 301 16.70 -6.16 -4.99
CA ALA A 301 16.39 -7.16 -6.00
C ALA A 301 15.42 -6.58 -7.05
N ALA A 302 15.58 -6.99 -8.31
CA ALA A 302 14.65 -6.64 -9.37
C ALA A 302 13.32 -7.38 -9.16
N ASN A 303 12.21 -6.64 -9.07
CA ASN A 303 10.88 -7.19 -8.84
C ASN A 303 9.88 -6.63 -9.87
N PRO A 304 10.04 -6.95 -11.17
CA PRO A 304 9.26 -6.32 -12.24
C PRO A 304 7.77 -6.68 -12.24
N GLU A 305 7.41 -7.84 -11.69
CA GLU A 305 6.03 -8.31 -11.61
C GLU A 305 5.28 -7.81 -10.35
N ARG A 306 6.01 -7.31 -9.35
CA ARG A 306 5.41 -6.87 -8.09
C ARG A 306 4.95 -5.42 -8.20
N HIS A 307 3.74 -5.15 -7.74
CA HIS A 307 3.23 -3.79 -7.67
C HIS A 307 3.82 -3.03 -6.47
N PRO A 308 4.21 -1.75 -6.61
CA PRO A 308 4.79 -0.95 -5.52
C PRO A 308 3.85 -0.70 -4.34
N GLY A 309 2.54 -0.79 -4.57
CA GLY A 309 1.52 -0.77 -3.54
C GLY A 309 1.29 -2.10 -2.82
N GLY A 310 2.01 -3.16 -3.18
CA GLY A 310 1.71 -4.51 -2.69
C GLY A 310 0.37 -5.02 -3.25
N PHE A 311 -0.20 -6.02 -2.59
CA PHE A 311 -1.43 -6.65 -3.05
C PHE A 311 -2.66 -5.74 -3.00
N THR A 312 -2.68 -4.71 -2.15
CA THR A 312 -3.83 -3.79 -2.02
C THR A 312 -4.06 -3.00 -3.30
N ALA A 313 -2.99 -2.61 -4.01
CA ALA A 313 -3.11 -1.94 -5.29
C ALA A 313 -3.69 -2.86 -6.38
N HIS A 314 -3.32 -4.14 -6.39
CA HIS A 314 -3.92 -5.12 -7.29
C HIS A 314 -5.43 -5.26 -7.05
N TRP A 315 -5.87 -5.21 -5.79
CA TRP A 315 -7.29 -5.27 -5.43
C TRP A 315 -8.05 -3.98 -5.73
N ALA A 316 -7.42 -2.82 -5.50
CA ALA A 316 -8.00 -1.54 -5.89
C ALA A 316 -8.27 -1.46 -7.40
N GLY A 317 -7.39 -2.05 -8.24
CA GLY A 317 -7.60 -2.13 -9.69
C GLY A 317 -8.76 -3.05 -10.13
N VAL A 318 -9.23 -3.95 -9.27
CA VAL A 318 -10.39 -4.81 -9.56
C VAL A 318 -11.70 -4.14 -9.17
N ASN A 319 -11.68 -3.29 -8.14
CA ASN A 319 -12.86 -2.52 -7.72
C ASN A 319 -13.03 -1.19 -8.48
N SER A 320 -12.03 -0.75 -9.24
CA SER A 320 -12.07 0.49 -10.03
C SER A 320 -12.95 0.43 -11.28
N SER A 321 -13.62 -0.70 -11.56
CA SER A 321 -14.64 -0.79 -12.60
C SER A 321 -16.00 -0.21 -12.19
N LEU A 322 -16.12 0.32 -10.96
CA LEU A 322 -17.26 1.15 -10.57
C LEU A 322 -17.05 2.54 -11.19
N PHE A 323 -17.78 2.80 -12.27
CA PHE A 323 -17.86 4.07 -12.99
C PHE A 323 -17.72 5.30 -12.07
N PRO A 324 -17.04 6.37 -12.52
CA PRO A 324 -17.08 7.63 -11.81
C PRO A 324 -18.54 8.05 -11.68
N ILE A 325 -19.02 8.23 -10.46
CA ILE A 325 -20.33 8.84 -10.22
C ILE A 325 -20.23 10.26 -10.77
N ASP A 326 -20.64 10.41 -12.02
CA ASP A 326 -20.62 11.67 -12.74
C ASP A 326 -21.73 12.55 -12.16
N PHE A 327 -21.36 13.36 -11.16
CA PHE A 327 -22.23 14.40 -10.62
C PHE A 327 -22.24 15.60 -11.58
N LYS A 328 -22.99 15.50 -12.68
CA LYS A 328 -23.50 16.66 -13.45
C LYS A 328 -24.92 16.32 -13.96
N LYS A 329 -25.98 16.66 -13.21
CA LYS A 329 -26.80 17.93 -13.20
C LYS A 329 -27.54 18.19 -14.55
N PRO A 330 -28.76 18.81 -14.57
CA PRO A 330 -29.18 19.91 -13.69
C PRO A 330 -30.64 19.87 -13.16
N ALA A 331 -30.93 20.84 -12.30
CA ALA A 331 -32.29 21.26 -12.00
C ALA A 331 -32.90 21.99 -13.21
N THR A 332 -34.09 21.56 -13.59
CA THR A 332 -35.17 22.29 -14.30
C THR A 332 -36.44 21.51 -14.00
N SER A 333 -37.64 22.02 -13.72
CA SER A 333 -38.20 23.32 -13.31
C SER A 333 -39.72 23.06 -13.33
N VAL A 334 -40.44 23.40 -12.26
CA VAL A 334 -41.84 23.90 -12.20
C VAL A 334 -42.97 23.20 -13.01
N ALA A 335 -44.10 23.01 -12.32
CA ALA A 335 -45.50 22.83 -12.78
C ALA A 335 -46.03 21.41 -13.03
N SER A 336 -46.80 20.90 -12.07
CA SER A 336 -48.28 20.76 -12.16
C SER A 336 -48.86 20.62 -10.76
#